data_AF-A0A1I0GWE0-F1
#
_entry.id   AF-A0A1I0GWE0-F1
#
_cell.length_a   1.000
_cell.length_b   1.000
_cell.length_c   1.000
_cell.angle_alpha   90.00
_cell.angle_beta   90.00
_cell.angle_gamma   90.00
#
_symmetry.space_group_name_H-M   'P 1'
#
loop_
_entity.id
_entity.type
_entity.pdbx_description
1 polymer ?
#
loop_
_entity_poly.entity_id
_entity_poly.type
_entity_poly.pdbx_seq_one_letter_code
_entity_poly.pdbx_strand_id
1 'polypeptide(L)'
;MFSKIQEAVRLVNQKFIQSFRVGTEYRVQDLRKICRFLEEICRERNIEFVRGHGKHKSIEQRYLELFQRYLERQTTYDWHTASFQGRNNYCKTDPDATFMHMKDDHMRNAQLKLGFNDPSATADSEYESEEGYSYLREEGQQLYIKLQTYEKWKKRSFKQDIGKWENMGYNQESDTYVCHAGKELRVVYLKSSAAKVGLR
;
A
#
# COMPACT_ATOMS: atom_id res chain seq x y z
N MET A 1 6.34 -10.77 -19.58
CA MET A 1 5.70 -11.85 -18.79
C MET A 1 5.48 -13.12 -19.62
N PHE A 2 4.91 -13.01 -20.82
CA PHE A 2 4.56 -14.14 -21.68
C PHE A 2 5.72 -15.11 -21.98
N SER A 3 6.92 -14.61 -22.33
CA SER A 3 8.09 -15.47 -22.57
C SER A 3 8.48 -16.36 -21.37
N LYS A 4 8.32 -15.86 -20.13
CA LYS A 4 8.56 -16.69 -18.92
C LYS A 4 7.54 -17.82 -18.78
N ILE A 5 6.29 -17.55 -19.16
CA ILE A 5 5.23 -18.56 -19.17
C ILE A 5 5.55 -19.63 -20.21
N GLN A 6 5.94 -19.24 -21.43
CA GLN A 6 6.30 -20.18 -22.49
C GLN A 6 7.46 -21.09 -22.08
N GLU A 7 8.49 -20.55 -21.42
CA GLU A 7 9.59 -21.36 -20.92
C GLU A 7 9.13 -22.34 -19.82
N ALA A 8 8.32 -21.87 -18.87
CA ALA A 8 7.76 -22.75 -17.84
C ALA A 8 6.89 -23.89 -18.42
N VAL A 9 6.11 -23.59 -19.46
CA VAL A 9 5.30 -24.57 -20.20
C VAL A 9 6.20 -25.60 -20.89
N ARG A 10 7.30 -25.15 -21.51
CA ARG A 10 8.29 -26.04 -22.13
C ARG A 10 8.87 -27.02 -21.11
N LEU A 11 9.23 -26.54 -19.92
CA LEU A 11 9.75 -27.38 -18.85
C LEU A 11 8.71 -28.40 -18.33
N VAL A 12 7.45 -28.00 -18.16
CA VAL A 12 6.36 -28.91 -17.79
C VAL A 12 6.14 -29.97 -18.86
N ASN A 13 6.10 -29.57 -20.13
CA ASN A 13 5.95 -30.48 -21.27
C ASN A 13 7.06 -31.54 -21.30
N GLN A 14 8.32 -31.13 -21.09
CA GLN A 14 9.44 -32.06 -21.00
C GLN A 14 9.34 -32.99 -19.79
N LYS A 15 8.95 -32.45 -18.62
CA LYS A 15 8.94 -33.20 -17.37
C LYS A 15 7.83 -34.23 -17.27
N PHE A 16 6.65 -33.90 -17.78
CA PHE A 16 5.45 -34.72 -17.67
C PHE A 16 5.04 -35.37 -19.00
N ILE A 17 5.89 -35.24 -20.05
CA ILE A 17 5.68 -35.78 -21.39
C ILE A 17 4.33 -35.31 -21.94
N GLN A 18 4.17 -33.99 -22.01
CA GLN A 18 2.96 -33.31 -22.46
C GLN A 18 3.24 -32.33 -23.60
N SER A 19 2.18 -31.83 -24.23
CA SER A 19 2.26 -30.97 -25.41
C SER A 19 1.44 -29.67 -25.28
N PHE A 20 1.39 -29.10 -24.07
CA PHE A 20 0.65 -27.86 -23.83
C PHE A 20 1.21 -26.69 -24.65
N ARG A 21 0.30 -25.84 -25.13
CA ARG A 21 0.61 -24.57 -25.80
C ARG A 21 -0.18 -23.47 -25.10
N VAL A 22 0.41 -22.28 -24.97
CA VAL A 22 -0.24 -21.11 -24.39
C VAL A 22 -0.24 -19.99 -25.42
N GLY A 23 -1.42 -19.59 -25.88
CA GLY A 23 -1.63 -18.46 -26.78
C GLY A 23 -1.73 -17.12 -26.05
N THR A 24 -1.74 -16.02 -26.80
CA THR A 24 -1.99 -14.67 -26.26
C THR A 24 -3.47 -14.43 -25.99
N GLU A 25 -4.35 -14.88 -26.89
CA GLU A 25 -5.81 -14.67 -26.82
C GLU A 25 -6.50 -15.55 -25.78
N TYR A 26 -6.07 -16.81 -25.66
CA TYR A 26 -6.68 -17.81 -24.77
C TYR A 26 -5.82 -18.13 -23.54
N ARG A 27 -4.92 -17.22 -23.16
CA ARG A 27 -3.90 -17.44 -22.13
C ARG A 27 -4.46 -17.94 -20.80
N VAL A 28 -5.54 -17.33 -20.32
CA VAL A 28 -6.19 -17.71 -19.05
C VAL A 28 -6.71 -19.15 -19.12
N GLN A 29 -7.31 -19.52 -20.24
CA GLN A 29 -7.91 -20.85 -20.44
C GLN A 29 -6.83 -21.92 -20.54
N ASP A 30 -5.75 -21.63 -21.26
CA ASP A 30 -4.59 -22.53 -21.38
C ASP A 30 -3.89 -22.73 -20.02
N LEU A 31 -3.68 -21.66 -19.25
CA LEU A 31 -3.13 -21.74 -17.90
C LEU A 31 -4.04 -22.55 -16.96
N ARG A 32 -5.37 -22.38 -17.05
CA ARG A 32 -6.34 -23.18 -16.28
C ARG A 32 -6.29 -24.67 -16.63
N LYS A 33 -6.07 -25.03 -17.90
CA LYS A 33 -5.91 -26.44 -18.31
C LYS A 33 -4.65 -27.03 -17.67
N ILE A 34 -3.53 -26.31 -17.69
CA ILE A 34 -2.28 -26.77 -17.08
C ILE A 34 -2.41 -26.90 -15.56
N CYS A 35 -3.08 -25.94 -14.89
CA CYS A 35 -3.32 -26.03 -13.45
C CYS A 35 -4.11 -27.28 -13.08
N ARG A 36 -5.23 -27.54 -13.78
CA ARG A 36 -6.06 -28.74 -13.54
C ARG A 36 -5.26 -30.03 -13.71
N PHE A 37 -4.45 -30.12 -14.76
CA PHE A 37 -3.56 -31.26 -14.98
C PHE A 37 -2.56 -31.46 -13.84
N LEU A 38 -1.94 -30.38 -13.36
CA LEU A 38 -0.99 -30.46 -12.23
C LEU A 38 -1.69 -30.83 -10.91
N GLU A 39 -2.92 -30.37 -10.70
CA GLU A 39 -3.75 -30.73 -9.53
C GLU A 39 -4.11 -32.24 -9.55
N GLU A 40 -4.47 -32.77 -10.72
CA GLU A 40 -4.72 -34.20 -10.91
C GLU A 40 -3.48 -35.02 -10.61
N ILE A 41 -2.30 -34.65 -11.13
CA ILE A 41 -1.04 -35.31 -10.80
C ILE A 41 -0.74 -35.28 -9.30
N CYS A 42 -0.97 -34.14 -8.65
CA CYS A 42 -0.75 -34.02 -7.21
C CYS A 42 -1.67 -34.95 -6.42
N ARG A 43 -2.91 -35.12 -6.87
CA ARG A 43 -3.91 -36.01 -6.27
C ARG A 43 -3.57 -37.47 -6.49
N GLU A 44 -3.23 -37.87 -7.72
CA GLU A 44 -2.88 -39.25 -8.08
C GLU A 44 -1.63 -39.73 -7.33
N ARG A 45 -0.63 -38.85 -7.19
CA ARG A 45 0.62 -39.16 -6.48
C ARG A 45 0.52 -38.94 -4.97
N ASN A 46 -0.65 -38.56 -4.46
CA ASN A 46 -0.92 -38.24 -3.06
C ASN A 46 0.16 -37.34 -2.44
N ILE A 47 0.46 -36.22 -3.09
CA ILE A 47 1.54 -35.31 -2.69
C ILE A 47 1.08 -34.45 -1.51
N GLU A 48 1.78 -34.55 -0.38
CA GLU A 48 1.57 -33.67 0.76
C GLU A 48 2.22 -32.29 0.54
N PHE A 49 1.44 -31.22 0.68
CA PHE A 49 1.91 -29.87 0.39
C PHE A 49 2.65 -29.28 1.58
N VAL A 50 3.92 -28.94 1.37
CA VAL A 50 4.75 -28.34 2.41
C VAL A 50 4.91 -26.84 2.23
N ARG A 51 4.79 -26.09 3.33
CA ARG A 51 4.98 -24.63 3.37
C ARG A 51 5.87 -24.27 4.56
N GLY A 52 6.65 -23.20 4.44
CA GLY A 52 7.53 -22.69 5.49
C GLY A 52 9.02 -22.95 5.25
N HIS A 53 9.83 -22.47 6.18
CA HIS A 53 11.30 -22.54 6.11
C HIS A 53 11.81 -23.97 6.39
N GLY A 54 12.91 -24.37 5.75
CA GLY A 54 13.51 -25.70 5.91
C GLY A 54 12.74 -26.87 5.29
N LYS A 55 11.61 -26.62 4.62
CA LYS A 55 10.84 -27.67 3.92
C LYS A 55 11.14 -27.66 2.42
N HIS A 56 11.35 -28.85 1.86
CA HIS A 56 11.59 -29.03 0.42
C HIS A 56 10.30 -29.39 -0.29
N LYS A 57 9.79 -28.48 -1.13
CA LYS A 57 8.61 -28.70 -1.95
C LYS A 57 8.89 -29.72 -3.05
N SER A 58 7.94 -30.61 -3.30
CA SER A 58 7.97 -31.48 -4.48
C SER A 58 7.97 -30.64 -5.76
N ILE A 59 8.44 -31.25 -6.85
CA ILE A 59 8.54 -30.53 -8.12
C ILE A 59 7.14 -30.21 -8.68
N GLU A 60 6.18 -31.09 -8.46
CA GLU A 60 4.78 -30.95 -8.82
C GLU A 60 4.13 -29.77 -8.06
N GLN A 61 4.32 -29.70 -6.73
CA GLN A 61 3.83 -28.56 -5.94
C GLN A 61 4.44 -27.25 -6.44
N ARG A 62 5.74 -27.23 -6.77
CA ARG A 62 6.41 -26.03 -7.30
C ARG A 62 5.82 -25.58 -8.63
N TYR A 63 5.56 -26.51 -9.55
CA TYR A 63 4.92 -26.18 -10.83
C TYR A 63 3.49 -25.71 -10.62
N LEU A 64 2.71 -26.38 -9.78
CA LEU A 64 1.32 -25.99 -9.52
C LEU A 64 1.24 -24.56 -8.97
N GLU A 65 2.01 -24.26 -7.92
CA GLU A 65 2.06 -22.91 -7.35
C GLU A 65 2.55 -21.87 -8.36
N LEU A 66 3.51 -22.23 -9.24
CA LEU A 66 4.00 -21.34 -10.28
C LEU A 66 2.90 -20.99 -11.30
N PHE A 67 2.17 -21.99 -11.79
CA PHE A 67 1.09 -21.80 -12.77
C PHE A 67 -0.13 -21.12 -12.17
N GLN A 68 -0.47 -21.40 -10.91
CA GLN A 68 -1.50 -20.68 -10.17
C GLN A 68 -1.16 -19.18 -10.05
N ARG A 69 0.10 -18.84 -9.72
CA ARG A 69 0.55 -17.43 -9.70
C ARG A 69 0.50 -16.76 -11.06
N TYR A 70 0.77 -17.48 -12.14
CA TYR A 70 0.61 -16.94 -13.50
C TYR A 70 -0.84 -16.68 -13.84
N LEU A 71 -1.74 -17.60 -13.46
CA LEU A 71 -3.17 -17.46 -13.67
C LEU A 71 -3.73 -16.26 -12.90
N GLU A 72 -3.42 -16.14 -11.61
CA GLU A 72 -3.85 -15.03 -10.74
C GLU A 72 -3.38 -13.67 -11.27
N ARG A 73 -2.13 -13.58 -11.72
CA ARG A 73 -1.61 -12.34 -12.33
C ARG A 73 -2.34 -12.01 -13.62
N GLN A 74 -2.65 -13.00 -14.45
CA GLN A 74 -3.37 -12.75 -15.69
C GLN A 74 -4.79 -12.25 -15.42
N THR A 75 -5.52 -12.89 -14.50
CA THR A 75 -6.87 -12.43 -14.11
C THR A 75 -6.84 -11.02 -13.52
N THR A 76 -5.79 -10.71 -12.75
CA THR A 76 -5.59 -9.36 -12.20
C THR A 76 -5.36 -8.34 -13.31
N TYR A 77 -4.52 -8.63 -14.31
CA TYR A 77 -4.34 -7.72 -15.45
C TYR A 77 -5.60 -7.56 -16.29
N ASP A 78 -6.34 -8.64 -16.54
CA ASP A 78 -7.59 -8.59 -17.30
C ASP A 78 -8.62 -7.71 -16.57
N TRP A 79 -8.71 -7.83 -15.23
CA TRP A 79 -9.54 -6.96 -14.39
C TRP A 79 -9.10 -5.50 -14.48
N HIS A 80 -7.81 -5.23 -14.32
CA HIS A 80 -7.26 -3.88 -14.44
C HIS A 80 -7.54 -3.26 -15.82
N THR A 81 -7.29 -4.01 -16.90
CA THR A 81 -7.58 -3.55 -18.27
C THR A 81 -9.06 -3.25 -18.47
N ALA A 82 -9.96 -4.08 -17.92
CA ALA A 82 -11.40 -3.82 -17.96
C ALA A 82 -11.77 -2.54 -17.17
N SER A 83 -11.19 -2.33 -15.99
CA SER A 83 -11.44 -1.15 -15.16
C SER A 83 -10.88 0.13 -15.77
N PHE A 84 -9.79 0.06 -16.55
CA PHE A 84 -9.10 1.25 -17.05
C PHE A 84 -9.76 1.97 -18.22
N GLN A 85 -10.73 1.38 -18.92
CA GLN A 85 -11.40 2.00 -20.07
C GLN A 85 -10.42 2.68 -21.07
N GLY A 86 -9.20 2.16 -21.23
CA GLY A 86 -8.15 2.73 -22.10
C GLY A 86 -7.26 3.81 -21.48
N ARG A 87 -7.36 4.10 -20.18
CA ARG A 87 -6.46 5.00 -19.43
C ARG A 87 -5.25 4.24 -18.90
N ASN A 88 -4.09 4.91 -18.81
CA ASN A 88 -2.84 4.25 -18.41
C ASN A 88 -2.41 4.51 -16.95
N ASN A 89 -3.28 5.14 -16.14
CA ASN A 89 -2.88 5.64 -14.82
C ASN A 89 -3.89 5.23 -13.74
N TYR A 90 -3.43 4.45 -12.75
CA TYR A 90 -4.26 4.00 -11.62
C TYR A 90 -4.86 5.17 -10.82
N CYS A 91 -4.10 6.25 -10.61
CA CYS A 91 -4.56 7.43 -9.85
C CYS A 91 -5.75 8.17 -10.47
N LYS A 92 -6.10 7.91 -11.73
CA LYS A 92 -7.24 8.52 -12.43
C LYS A 92 -8.40 7.56 -12.65
N THR A 93 -8.29 6.37 -12.09
CA THR A 93 -9.23 5.27 -12.33
C THR A 93 -9.58 4.49 -11.06
N ASP A 94 -9.09 4.95 -9.91
CA ASP A 94 -9.43 4.41 -8.61
C ASP A 94 -10.79 5.00 -8.19
N PRO A 95 -11.87 4.20 -8.16
CA PRO A 95 -13.19 4.68 -7.74
C PRO A 95 -13.23 5.06 -6.25
N ASP A 96 -12.28 4.58 -5.45
CA ASP A 96 -12.20 4.83 -4.01
C ASP A 96 -11.24 5.98 -3.68
N ALA A 97 -10.63 6.64 -4.68
CA ALA A 97 -9.68 7.73 -4.46
C ALA A 97 -10.39 9.01 -3.97
N THR A 98 -10.23 9.32 -2.68
CA THR A 98 -10.80 10.52 -2.03
C THR A 98 -10.02 11.81 -2.34
N PHE A 99 -8.70 11.71 -2.55
CA PHE A 99 -7.79 12.84 -2.79
C PHE A 99 -7.16 12.76 -4.18
N MET A 100 -7.23 13.83 -4.97
CA MET A 100 -6.73 13.88 -6.34
C MET A 100 -5.86 15.13 -6.58
N HIS A 101 -4.87 14.99 -7.48
CA HIS A 101 -4.19 16.15 -8.06
C HIS A 101 -5.11 16.83 -9.08
N MET A 102 -5.72 17.94 -8.66
CA MET A 102 -6.55 18.77 -9.53
C MET A 102 -5.68 19.66 -10.42
N LYS A 103 -6.14 19.91 -11.66
CA LYS A 103 -5.43 20.78 -12.61
C LYS A 103 -5.39 22.25 -12.16
N ASP A 104 -6.30 22.66 -11.28
CA ASP A 104 -6.37 24.02 -10.72
C ASP A 104 -5.43 24.22 -9.53
N ASP A 105 -4.24 23.64 -9.61
CA ASP A 105 -3.14 23.97 -8.71
C ASP A 105 -2.45 25.25 -9.22
N HIS A 106 -3.14 26.38 -9.02
CA HIS A 106 -2.61 27.71 -9.32
C HIS A 106 -1.42 28.07 -8.41
N MET A 107 -1.24 27.34 -7.30
CA MET A 107 -0.26 27.60 -6.24
C MET A 107 1.03 26.77 -6.37
N ARG A 108 1.07 25.75 -7.25
CA ARG A 108 2.22 24.84 -7.47
C ARG A 108 2.77 24.23 -6.17
N ASN A 109 1.94 24.07 -5.15
CA ASN A 109 2.36 23.53 -3.85
C ASN A 109 2.13 22.01 -3.75
N ALA A 110 1.66 21.37 -4.82
CA ALA A 110 1.51 19.91 -4.93
C ALA A 110 0.63 19.28 -3.84
N GLN A 111 -0.26 20.07 -3.22
CA GLN A 111 -1.23 19.56 -2.26
C GLN A 111 -2.38 18.87 -2.99
N LEU A 112 -2.70 17.64 -2.57
CA LEU A 112 -3.84 16.90 -3.09
C LEU A 112 -5.13 17.58 -2.63
N LYS A 113 -6.04 17.86 -3.57
CA LYS A 113 -7.37 18.40 -3.26
C LYS A 113 -8.37 17.26 -3.16
N LEU A 114 -9.35 17.39 -2.27
CA LEU A 114 -10.43 16.42 -2.13
C LEU A 114 -11.24 16.37 -3.45
N GLY A 115 -11.39 15.19 -4.04
CA GLY A 115 -12.08 15.00 -5.33
C GLY A 115 -13.61 14.94 -5.21
N PHE A 116 -14.12 14.90 -3.98
CA PHE A 116 -15.53 14.86 -3.62
C PHE A 116 -15.78 15.78 -2.42
N ASN A 117 -16.99 16.31 -2.28
CA ASN A 117 -17.44 17.07 -1.10
C ASN A 117 -17.75 16.11 0.06
N ASP A 118 -16.79 15.28 0.46
CA ASP A 118 -16.94 14.53 1.71
C ASP A 118 -16.76 15.52 2.87
N PRO A 119 -17.67 15.51 3.87
CA PRO A 119 -17.55 16.38 5.05
C PRO A 119 -16.39 15.96 5.97
N SER A 120 -15.74 14.82 5.69
CA SER A 120 -14.62 14.31 6.46
C SER A 120 -13.42 13.91 5.62
N ALA A 121 -12.23 14.33 6.04
CA ALA A 121 -10.95 14.03 5.42
C ALA A 121 -10.15 13.05 6.28
N THR A 122 -9.64 11.96 5.70
CA THR A 122 -8.71 11.03 6.35
C THR A 122 -7.38 11.06 5.61
N ALA A 123 -6.27 11.29 6.31
CA ALA A 123 -4.94 11.30 5.68
C ALA A 123 -3.88 10.60 6.54
N ASP A 124 -2.83 10.13 5.87
CA ASP A 124 -1.67 9.51 6.51
C ASP A 124 -0.86 10.51 7.32
N SER A 125 -0.05 9.99 8.26
CA SER A 125 0.77 10.80 9.16
C SER A 125 1.82 11.68 8.47
N GLU A 126 2.12 11.41 7.21
CA GLU A 126 3.00 12.27 6.39
C GLU A 126 2.40 13.66 6.15
N TYR A 127 1.07 13.77 6.20
CA TYR A 127 0.34 15.01 5.99
C TYR A 127 0.06 15.78 7.31
N GLU A 128 0.68 15.39 8.42
CA GLU A 128 0.59 16.11 9.70
C GLU A 128 1.36 17.44 9.63
N SER A 129 0.66 18.54 9.35
CA SER A 129 1.21 19.90 9.44
C SER A 129 0.19 20.86 10.05
N GLU A 130 0.66 21.80 10.88
CA GLU A 130 -0.20 22.82 11.51
C GLU A 130 -0.95 23.66 10.47
N GLU A 131 -0.27 24.05 9.41
CA GLU A 131 -0.86 24.75 8.26
C GLU A 131 -2.01 23.95 7.62
N GLY A 132 -1.86 22.63 7.51
CA GLY A 132 -2.89 21.74 6.99
C GLY A 132 -4.12 21.67 7.91
N TYR A 133 -3.92 21.61 9.23
CA TYR A 133 -5.01 21.62 10.21
C TYR A 133 -5.81 22.93 10.19
N SER A 134 -5.13 24.08 10.07
CA SER A 134 -5.79 25.40 10.02
C SER A 134 -6.63 25.55 8.76
N TYR A 135 -6.08 25.22 7.59
CA TYR A 135 -6.81 25.28 6.31
C TYR A 135 -8.09 24.43 6.32
N LEU A 136 -8.01 23.18 6.79
CA LEU A 136 -9.14 22.25 6.79
C LEU A 136 -10.22 22.63 7.82
N ARG A 137 -9.84 23.31 8.92
CA ARG A 137 -10.81 23.89 9.86
C ARG A 137 -11.57 25.06 9.24
N GLU A 138 -10.90 25.91 8.48
CA GLU A 138 -11.51 27.05 7.79
C GLU A 138 -12.51 26.59 6.72
N GLU A 139 -12.22 25.51 6.01
CA GLU A 139 -13.11 24.86 5.04
C GLU A 139 -14.25 24.04 5.69
N GLY A 140 -14.29 23.95 7.02
CA GLY A 140 -15.36 23.27 7.76
C GLY A 140 -15.37 21.75 7.64
N GLN A 141 -14.24 21.12 7.30
CA GLN A 141 -14.13 19.66 7.13
C GLN A 141 -13.64 18.96 8.40
N GLN A 142 -14.27 17.84 8.76
CA GLN A 142 -13.88 17.04 9.92
C GLN A 142 -12.68 16.15 9.59
N LEU A 143 -11.58 16.30 10.32
CA LEU A 143 -10.29 15.71 9.96
C LEU A 143 -9.87 14.54 10.86
N TYR A 144 -9.37 13.47 10.23
CA TYR A 144 -8.78 12.30 10.87
C TYR A 144 -7.38 12.02 10.30
N ILE A 145 -6.37 12.72 10.83
CA ILE A 145 -4.95 12.44 10.52
C ILE A 145 -4.34 11.65 11.66
N LYS A 146 -3.67 10.54 11.33
CA LYS A 146 -2.89 9.78 12.31
C LYS A 146 -1.62 10.56 12.65
N LEU A 147 -1.37 10.86 13.92
CA LEU A 147 -0.10 11.49 14.33
C LEU A 147 1.10 10.57 14.01
N GLN A 148 2.22 11.12 13.54
CA GLN A 148 3.46 10.38 13.30
C GLN A 148 3.98 9.66 14.56
N THR A 149 3.71 10.25 15.72
CA THR A 149 4.08 9.70 17.03
C THR A 149 3.08 8.69 17.59
N TYR A 150 1.95 8.44 16.92
CA TYR A 150 0.85 7.63 17.43
C TYR A 150 1.26 6.22 17.88
N GLU A 151 2.04 5.48 17.07
CA GLU A 151 2.50 4.14 17.46
C GLU A 151 3.53 4.17 18.59
N LYS A 152 4.29 5.27 18.71
CA LYS A 152 5.25 5.46 19.81
C LYS A 152 4.51 5.76 21.10
N TRP A 153 3.45 6.56 21.05
CA TRP A 153 2.62 6.95 22.20
C TRP A 153 2.01 5.75 22.93
N LYS A 154 1.72 4.65 22.24
CA LYS A 154 1.23 3.41 22.86
C LYS A 154 2.24 2.75 23.81
N LYS A 155 3.54 3.00 23.65
CA LYS A 155 4.60 2.37 24.44
C LYS A 155 4.71 3.03 25.82
N ARG A 156 4.81 2.22 26.88
CA ARG A 156 4.99 2.72 28.26
C ARG A 156 6.21 3.63 28.40
N SER A 157 7.31 3.31 27.72
CA SER A 157 8.53 4.11 27.74
C SER A 157 8.32 5.53 27.20
N PHE A 158 7.48 5.71 26.18
CA PHE A 158 7.17 7.03 25.63
C PHE A 158 6.27 7.83 26.58
N LYS A 159 5.27 7.20 27.18
CA LYS A 159 4.35 7.85 28.13
C LYS A 159 5.03 8.31 29.44
N GLN A 160 6.11 7.63 29.83
CA GLN A 160 6.85 7.96 31.06
C GLN A 160 8.02 8.91 30.80
N ASP A 161 8.30 9.28 29.55
CA ASP A 161 9.38 10.20 29.20
C ASP A 161 8.97 11.64 29.50
N ILE A 162 9.50 12.19 30.60
CA ILE A 162 9.24 13.56 31.05
C ILE A 162 9.84 14.64 30.13
N GLY A 163 10.75 14.27 29.21
CA GLY A 163 11.38 15.19 28.27
C GLY A 163 10.56 15.47 27.02
N LYS A 164 9.43 14.76 26.84
CA LYS A 164 8.52 14.94 25.70
C LYS A 164 7.53 16.05 25.99
N TRP A 165 7.46 17.03 25.10
CA TRP A 165 6.51 18.14 25.20
C TRP A 165 5.06 17.64 25.21
N GLU A 166 4.79 16.52 24.51
CA GLU A 166 3.49 15.85 24.49
C GLU A 166 3.05 15.32 25.87
N ASN A 167 3.99 15.16 26.80
CA ASN A 167 3.75 14.72 28.18
C ASN A 167 3.87 15.88 29.19
N MET A 168 4.08 17.12 28.72
CA MET A 168 4.12 18.32 29.55
C MET A 168 2.73 18.92 29.72
N GLY A 169 2.51 19.69 30.78
CA GLY A 169 1.27 20.46 30.93
C GLY A 169 1.27 21.63 29.95
N TYR A 170 0.21 21.81 29.18
CA TYR A 170 0.06 22.96 28.28
C TYR A 170 -0.95 23.96 28.86
N ASN A 171 -0.57 25.23 28.94
CA ASN A 171 -1.47 26.33 29.29
C ASN A 171 -1.90 27.08 28.03
N GLN A 172 -3.20 27.02 27.74
CA GLN A 172 -3.78 27.63 26.55
C GLN A 172 -3.84 29.16 26.61
N GLU A 173 -3.94 29.76 27.81
CA GLU A 173 -4.07 31.21 27.96
C GLU A 173 -2.74 31.94 27.67
N SER A 174 -1.64 31.35 28.13
CA SER A 174 -0.29 31.91 28.00
C SER A 174 0.51 31.31 26.85
N ASP A 175 -0.04 30.31 26.13
CA ASP A 175 0.64 29.54 25.07
C ASP A 175 2.02 29.03 25.52
N THR A 176 2.06 28.41 26.71
CA THR A 176 3.30 27.95 27.35
C THR A 176 3.19 26.53 27.86
N TYR A 177 4.30 25.79 27.79
CA TYR A 177 4.42 24.47 28.38
C TYR A 177 5.01 24.53 29.79
N VAL A 178 4.48 23.73 30.70
CA VAL A 178 4.98 23.53 32.06
C VAL A 178 5.64 22.16 32.13
N CYS A 179 6.94 22.14 32.38
CA CYS A 179 7.68 20.89 32.49
C CYS A 179 7.34 20.15 33.81
N HIS A 180 7.75 18.88 33.92
CA HIS A 180 7.51 18.08 35.13
C HIS A 180 8.08 18.69 36.42
N ALA A 181 9.12 19.54 36.31
CA ALA A 181 9.70 20.27 37.44
C ALA A 181 8.97 21.59 37.77
N GLY A 182 7.80 21.84 37.18
CA GLY A 182 6.98 23.03 37.43
C GLY A 182 7.53 24.32 36.83
N LYS A 183 8.47 24.24 35.88
CA LYS A 183 9.02 25.42 35.19
C LYS A 183 8.28 25.68 33.89
N GLU A 184 7.94 26.94 33.65
CA GLU A 184 7.39 27.41 32.37
C GLU A 184 8.48 27.45 31.30
N LEU A 185 8.17 26.90 30.13
CA LEU A 185 9.00 26.90 28.94
C LEU A 185 8.42 27.91 27.96
N ARG A 186 9.26 28.84 27.51
CA ARG A 186 8.93 29.85 26.51
C ARG A 186 9.68 29.56 25.21
N VAL A 187 9.04 29.86 24.09
CA VAL A 187 9.66 29.75 22.77
C VAL A 187 10.82 30.74 22.69
N VAL A 188 12.02 30.24 22.40
CA VAL A 188 13.24 31.07 22.28
C VAL A 188 13.48 31.47 20.83
N TYR A 189 13.32 30.53 19.90
CA TYR A 189 13.42 30.79 18.47
C TYR A 189 12.65 29.73 17.69
N LEU A 190 12.08 30.14 16.56
CA LEU A 190 11.49 29.21 15.59
C LEU A 190 12.57 28.82 14.57
N LYS A 191 12.69 27.52 14.30
CA LYS A 191 13.59 27.00 13.28
C LYS A 191 12.76 26.47 12.12
N SER A 192 12.85 27.14 10.96
CA SER A 192 12.35 26.58 9.71
C SER A 192 13.43 25.76 9.03
N SER A 193 13.07 24.59 8.53
CA SER A 193 13.94 23.78 7.68
C SER A 193 13.13 23.22 6.52
N ALA A 194 13.57 23.48 5.29
CA ALA A 194 12.98 22.85 4.11
C ALA A 194 13.30 21.35 4.14
N ALA A 195 12.30 20.51 4.39
CA ALA A 195 12.42 19.09 4.16
C ALA A 195 12.46 18.87 2.63
N LYS A 196 13.51 18.19 2.13
CA LYS A 196 13.46 17.68 0.76
C LYS A 196 12.33 16.66 0.71
N VAL A 197 11.27 16.98 -0.02
CA VAL A 197 10.21 16.04 -0.39
C VAL A 197 10.90 14.87 -1.10
N GLY A 198 11.06 13.77 -0.37
CA GLY A 198 11.72 12.56 -0.85
C GLY A 198 10.77 11.75 -1.73
N LEU A 199 10.37 12.29 -2.86
CA LEU A 199 9.71 11.52 -3.90
C LEU A 199 10.76 10.65 -4.61
N ARG A 200 10.73 9.35 -4.35
CA ARG A 200 11.35 8.31 -5.19
C ARG A 200 10.26 7.64 -6.02
#